data_AF-A0A2I0PWD2-F1
#
_entry.id   AF-A0A2I0PWD2-F1
#
_cell.length_a   1.000
_cell.length_b   1.000
_cell.length_c   1.000
_cell.angle_alpha   90.00
_cell.angle_beta   90.00
_cell.angle_gamma   90.00
#
_symmetry.space_group_name_H-M   'P 1'
#
loop_
_entity.id
_entity.type
_entity.pdbx_description
1 polymer ?
#
loop_
_entity_poly.entity_id
_entity_poly.type
_entity_poly.pdbx_seq_one_letter_code
_entity_poly.pdbx_strand_id
1 'polypeptide(L)'
;MDIAGYLLVIATGIAVILISLALDFLWARCIPVRFFYYFLRAPGVVVHECAHVLGCLITGAKIQKVVLFSKGGGSVTYNPPAIPVMGNVVISTAPLFGIPLVLAFCTWIFSTYFGCIFPALPLTFDSPDTVILTGGAILGTFTQNLVVQFNAWFLLYLYLVLSLILSAAPSMQDMKNAAIGCCILAIASILVLWSQNPLSVSILTEIMRIIGMGFALGLGFGLIALMLSSPLIIICLHRHPA
;
A
#
# COMPACT_ATOMS: atom_id res chain seq x y z
N MET A 1 -0.56 24.16 4.84
CA MET A 1 -1.59 23.15 4.50
C MET A 1 -2.87 23.50 5.24
N ASP A 2 -4.02 23.39 4.58
CA ASP A 2 -5.32 23.56 5.23
C ASP A 2 -5.82 22.23 5.82
N ILE A 3 -6.93 22.30 6.57
CA ILE A 3 -7.53 21.10 7.19
C ILE A 3 -7.98 20.10 6.11
N ALA A 4 -8.46 20.58 4.96
CA ALA A 4 -8.92 19.74 3.87
C ALA A 4 -7.78 18.87 3.29
N GLY A 5 -6.61 19.45 3.00
CA GLY A 5 -5.45 18.70 2.53
C GLY A 5 -4.97 17.65 3.54
N TYR A 6 -4.98 17.99 4.84
CA TYR A 6 -4.65 17.03 5.91
C TYR A 6 -5.62 15.83 5.93
N LEU A 7 -6.93 16.10 5.88
CA LEU A 7 -7.96 15.05 5.88
C LEU A 7 -7.90 14.20 4.61
N LEU A 8 -7.57 14.79 3.46
CA LEU A 8 -7.42 14.05 2.20
C LEU A 8 -6.29 13.01 2.28
N VAL A 9 -5.15 13.35 2.88
CA VAL A 9 -4.04 12.40 3.07
C VAL A 9 -4.48 11.23 3.95
N ILE A 10 -5.18 11.50 5.05
CA ILE A 10 -5.71 10.45 5.94
C ILE A 10 -6.71 9.57 5.18
N ALA A 11 -7.67 10.17 4.48
CA ALA A 11 -8.68 9.45 3.70
C ALA A 11 -8.02 8.56 2.63
N THR A 12 -6.97 9.05 1.97
CA THR A 12 -6.19 8.27 1.00
C THR A 12 -5.53 7.07 1.65
N GLY A 13 -4.88 7.24 2.82
CA GLY A 13 -4.29 6.13 3.57
C GLY A 13 -5.33 5.06 3.97
N ILE A 14 -6.50 5.50 4.44
CA ILE A 14 -7.62 4.59 4.75
C ILE A 14 -8.08 3.86 3.48
N ALA A 15 -8.23 4.55 2.35
CA ALA A 15 -8.63 3.95 1.09
C ALA A 15 -7.65 2.86 0.63
N VAL A 16 -6.33 3.07 0.76
CA VAL A 16 -5.31 2.06 0.46
C VAL A 16 -5.49 0.81 1.31
N ILE A 17 -5.69 0.98 2.63
CA ILE A 17 -5.93 -0.14 3.55
C ILE A 17 -7.20 -0.90 3.16
N LEU A 18 -8.31 -0.18 2.93
CA LEU A 18 -9.60 -0.79 2.59
C LEU A 18 -9.56 -1.55 1.26
N ILE A 19 -8.93 -0.98 0.23
CA ILE A 19 -8.75 -1.64 -1.06
C ILE A 19 -7.93 -2.92 -0.89
N SER A 20 -6.80 -2.85 -0.18
CA SER A 20 -5.95 -4.01 0.07
C SER A 20 -6.70 -5.13 0.82
N LEU A 21 -7.44 -4.80 1.89
CA LEU A 21 -8.26 -5.75 2.64
C LEU A 21 -9.39 -6.36 1.79
N ALA A 22 -10.09 -5.53 1.01
CA ALA A 22 -11.17 -5.99 0.14
C ALA A 22 -10.65 -6.96 -0.93
N LEU A 23 -9.48 -6.67 -1.51
CA LEU A 23 -8.83 -7.54 -2.48
C LEU A 23 -8.36 -8.84 -1.83
N ASP A 24 -7.72 -8.80 -0.66
CA ASP A 24 -7.30 -10.03 0.05
C ASP A 24 -8.50 -10.93 0.35
N PHE A 25 -9.58 -10.36 0.86
CA PHE A 25 -10.82 -11.08 1.11
C PHE A 25 -11.42 -11.69 -0.17
N LEU A 26 -11.50 -10.91 -1.25
CA LEU A 26 -12.03 -11.36 -2.54
C LEU A 26 -11.23 -12.54 -3.07
N TRP A 27 -9.90 -12.43 -3.11
CA TRP A 27 -9.01 -13.46 -3.65
C TRP A 27 -9.00 -14.73 -2.79
N ALA A 28 -9.00 -14.59 -1.46
CA ALA A 28 -9.09 -15.71 -0.53
C ALA A 28 -10.42 -16.49 -0.69
N ARG A 29 -11.51 -15.81 -1.03
CA ARG A 29 -12.82 -16.43 -1.27
C ARG A 29 -12.94 -17.05 -2.66
N CYS A 30 -12.35 -16.43 -3.68
CA CYS A 30 -12.52 -16.86 -5.07
C CYS A 30 -11.57 -17.99 -5.49
N ILE A 31 -10.38 -18.10 -4.89
CA ILE A 31 -9.44 -19.18 -5.18
C ILE A 31 -9.77 -20.39 -4.29
N PRO A 32 -10.34 -21.49 -4.82
CA PRO A 32 -10.70 -22.65 -4.01
C PRO A 32 -9.47 -23.44 -3.50
N VAL A 33 -8.35 -23.36 -4.23
CA VAL A 33 -7.14 -24.10 -3.93
C VAL A 33 -6.18 -23.22 -3.12
N ARG A 34 -6.09 -23.48 -1.82
CA ARG A 34 -5.26 -22.69 -0.89
C ARG A 34 -3.80 -22.56 -1.31
N PHE A 35 -3.23 -23.60 -1.95
CA PHE A 35 -1.86 -23.57 -2.45
C PHE A 35 -1.62 -22.43 -3.44
N PHE A 36 -2.53 -22.21 -4.40
CA PHE A 36 -2.39 -21.13 -5.38
C PHE A 36 -2.54 -19.76 -4.73
N TYR A 37 -3.46 -19.60 -3.78
CA TYR A 37 -3.58 -18.36 -3.02
C TYR A 37 -2.30 -18.05 -2.23
N TYR A 38 -1.70 -19.04 -1.58
CA TYR A 38 -0.43 -18.86 -0.87
C TYR A 38 0.73 -18.52 -1.81
N PHE A 39 0.83 -19.18 -2.96
CA PHE A 39 1.84 -18.85 -3.97
C PHE A 39 1.66 -17.43 -4.52
N LEU A 40 0.41 -17.02 -4.76
CA LEU A 40 0.09 -15.67 -5.19
C LEU A 40 0.52 -14.63 -4.16
N ARG A 41 0.27 -14.88 -2.87
CA ARG A 41 0.52 -13.91 -1.80
C ARG A 41 1.98 -13.89 -1.33
N ALA A 42 2.74 -14.97 -1.53
CA ALA A 42 4.06 -15.16 -0.93
C ALA A 42 5.05 -14.00 -1.16
N PRO A 43 5.27 -13.48 -2.39
CA PRO A 43 6.15 -12.34 -2.59
C PRO A 43 5.75 -11.10 -1.78
N GLY A 44 4.45 -10.78 -1.75
CA GLY A 44 3.91 -9.68 -0.97
C GLY A 44 4.15 -9.82 0.52
N VAL A 45 3.91 -11.01 1.09
CA VAL A 45 4.17 -11.27 2.52
C VAL A 45 5.65 -11.12 2.85
N VAL A 46 6.54 -11.63 1.99
CA VAL A 46 8.00 -11.46 2.20
C VAL A 46 8.38 -9.98 2.25
N VAL A 47 7.87 -9.17 1.30
CA VAL A 47 8.14 -7.72 1.29
C VAL A 47 7.52 -7.02 2.49
N HIS A 48 6.32 -7.44 2.92
CA HIS A 48 5.64 -6.93 4.11
C HIS A 48 6.49 -7.12 5.37
N GLU A 49 6.97 -8.34 5.63
CA GLU A 49 7.81 -8.62 6.79
C GLU A 49 9.18 -7.91 6.70
N CYS A 50 9.75 -7.82 5.49
CA CYS A 50 10.96 -7.04 5.27
C CYS A 50 10.77 -5.54 5.58
N ALA A 51 9.57 -4.99 5.32
CA ALA A 51 9.26 -3.61 5.68
C ALA A 51 9.20 -3.44 7.21
N HIS A 52 8.63 -4.41 7.94
CA HIS A 52 8.69 -4.41 9.41
C HIS A 52 10.13 -4.52 9.93
N VAL A 53 10.97 -5.37 9.33
CA VAL A 53 12.39 -5.47 9.65
C VAL A 53 13.08 -4.12 9.45
N LEU A 54 12.85 -3.44 8.33
CA LEU A 54 13.41 -2.12 8.08
C LEU A 54 12.92 -1.08 9.10
N GLY A 55 11.63 -1.10 9.43
CA GLY A 55 11.07 -0.26 10.50
C GLY A 55 11.73 -0.51 11.86
N CYS A 56 12.03 -1.77 12.19
CA CYS A 56 12.74 -2.12 13.42
C CYS A 56 14.16 -1.54 13.42
N LEU A 57 14.89 -1.65 12.31
CA LEU A 57 16.24 -1.11 12.17
C LEU A 57 16.25 0.42 12.32
N ILE A 58 15.32 1.13 11.66
CA ILE A 58 15.21 2.60 11.73
C ILE A 58 14.91 3.08 13.15
N THR A 59 14.09 2.34 13.89
CA THR A 59 13.62 2.73 15.23
C THR A 59 14.50 2.18 16.35
N GLY A 60 15.56 1.45 16.02
CA GLY A 60 16.47 0.82 16.98
C GLY A 60 15.85 -0.35 17.75
N ALA A 61 14.74 -0.93 17.28
CA ALA A 61 14.16 -2.13 17.87
C ALA A 61 15.04 -3.36 17.59
N LYS A 62 15.33 -4.15 18.63
CA LYS A 62 16.13 -5.38 18.48
C LYS A 62 15.23 -6.52 17.98
N ILE A 63 15.47 -6.97 16.75
CA ILE A 63 14.78 -8.10 16.14
C ILE A 63 15.22 -9.39 16.83
N GLN A 64 14.25 -10.20 17.27
CA GLN A 64 14.49 -11.49 17.90
C GLN A 64 14.28 -12.66 16.93
N LYS A 65 13.22 -12.58 16.11
CA LYS A 65 12.84 -13.64 15.19
C LYS A 65 12.13 -13.06 13.98
N VAL A 66 12.47 -13.57 12.79
CA VAL A 66 11.81 -13.24 11.53
C VAL A 66 11.30 -14.52 10.90
N VAL A 67 10.02 -14.56 10.57
CA VAL A 67 9.38 -15.62 9.78
C VAL A 67 8.78 -14.94 8.55
N LEU A 68 9.43 -15.06 7.40
CA LEU A 68 9.01 -14.34 6.20
C LEU A 68 7.73 -14.92 5.57
N PHE A 69 7.49 -16.21 5.72
CA PHE A 69 6.31 -16.85 5.16
C PHE A 69 5.97 -18.15 5.88
N SER A 70 4.71 -18.34 6.25
CA SER A 70 4.16 -19.57 6.80
C SER A 70 2.69 -19.72 6.40
N LYS A 71 2.04 -20.85 6.73
CA LYS A 71 0.60 -21.05 6.49
C LYS A 71 -0.28 -19.99 7.17
N GLY A 72 0.20 -19.40 8.28
CA GLY A 72 -0.47 -18.33 9.01
C GLY A 72 -0.07 -16.91 8.58
N GLY A 73 0.79 -16.77 7.56
CA GLY A 73 1.41 -15.50 7.18
C GLY A 73 2.86 -15.38 7.68
N GLY A 74 3.41 -14.17 7.57
CA GLY A 74 4.72 -13.83 8.14
C GLY A 74 4.60 -13.31 9.57
N SER A 75 5.74 -13.12 10.23
CA SER A 75 5.82 -12.43 11.52
C SER A 75 7.23 -11.94 11.81
N VAL A 76 7.35 -10.73 12.38
CA VAL A 76 8.57 -10.21 12.99
C VAL A 76 8.36 -10.02 14.49
N THR A 77 9.17 -10.66 15.33
CA THR A 77 9.19 -10.47 16.78
C THR A 77 10.37 -9.58 17.15
N TYR A 78 10.11 -8.52 17.93
CA TYR A 78 11.11 -7.52 18.29
C TYR A 78 10.89 -7.00 19.71
N ASN A 79 11.96 -6.51 20.33
CA ASN A 79 11.90 -5.77 21.60
C ASN A 79 11.40 -4.34 21.37
N PRO A 80 10.89 -3.65 22.41
CA PRO A 80 10.46 -2.27 22.29
C PRO A 80 11.49 -1.37 21.57
N PRO A 81 11.05 -0.48 20.66
CA PRO A 81 11.94 0.42 19.93
C PRO A 81 12.59 1.45 20.85
N ALA A 82 13.70 2.03 20.41
CA ALA A 82 14.45 3.04 21.17
C ALA A 82 13.63 4.32 21.39
N ILE A 83 12.69 4.63 20.48
CA ILE A 83 11.71 5.70 20.62
C ILE A 83 10.35 5.06 20.93
N PRO A 84 9.94 4.98 22.21
CA PRO A 84 8.69 4.34 22.60
C PRO A 84 7.49 5.01 21.91
N VAL A 85 6.43 4.22 21.66
CA VAL A 85 5.18 4.66 21.00
C VAL A 85 5.37 5.05 19.52
N MET A 86 6.21 6.04 19.22
CA MET A 86 6.50 6.48 17.85
C MET A 86 7.17 5.40 17.01
N GLY A 87 8.11 4.65 17.59
CA GLY A 87 8.73 3.53 16.92
C GLY A 87 7.72 2.44 16.56
N ASN A 88 6.71 2.21 17.39
CA ASN A 88 5.65 1.23 17.09
C ASN A 88 4.79 1.68 15.91
N VAL A 89 4.50 2.98 15.77
CA VAL A 89 3.81 3.50 14.58
C VAL A 89 4.64 3.23 13.33
N VAL A 90 5.92 3.61 13.35
CA VAL A 90 6.83 3.42 12.20
C VAL A 90 6.92 1.94 11.82
N ILE A 91 7.17 1.04 12.77
CA ILE A 91 7.25 -0.40 12.49
C ILE A 91 5.92 -0.93 11.94
N SER A 92 4.80 -0.65 12.62
CA SER A 92 3.49 -1.23 12.30
C SER A 92 2.92 -0.72 10.98
N THR A 93 3.27 0.50 10.59
CA THR A 93 2.82 1.10 9.32
C THR A 93 3.85 0.97 8.19
N ALA A 94 5.05 0.44 8.46
CA ALA A 94 6.11 0.33 7.47
C ALA A 94 5.67 -0.37 6.17
N PRO A 95 4.87 -1.46 6.18
CA PRO A 95 4.43 -2.10 4.95
C PRO A 95 3.59 -1.20 4.02
N LEU A 96 2.82 -0.25 4.58
CA LEU A 96 2.01 0.70 3.80
C LEU A 96 2.86 1.62 2.92
N PHE A 97 4.14 1.82 3.26
CA PHE A 97 5.08 2.61 2.47
C PHE A 97 6.11 1.74 1.75
N GLY A 98 6.56 0.66 2.38
CA GLY A 98 7.54 -0.27 1.83
C GLY A 98 7.03 -0.96 0.57
N ILE A 99 5.77 -1.43 0.58
CA ILE A 99 5.18 -2.12 -0.57
C ILE A 99 5.03 -1.19 -1.78
N PRO A 100 4.41 0.00 -1.67
CA PRO A 100 4.33 0.92 -2.80
C PRO A 100 5.70 1.37 -3.32
N LEU A 101 6.70 1.51 -2.44
CA LEU A 101 8.07 1.85 -2.85
C LEU A 101 8.71 0.72 -3.67
N VAL A 102 8.56 -0.54 -3.24
CA VAL A 102 9.04 -1.70 -3.99
C VAL A 102 8.32 -1.81 -5.32
N LEU A 103 7.00 -1.56 -5.37
CA LEU A 103 6.26 -1.54 -6.64
C LEU A 103 6.67 -0.40 -7.56
N ALA A 104 6.97 0.79 -7.03
CA ALA A 104 7.52 1.88 -7.83
C ALA A 104 8.89 1.51 -8.42
N PHE A 105 9.74 0.83 -7.65
CA PHE A 105 11.01 0.30 -8.14
C PHE A 105 10.81 -0.79 -9.20
N CYS A 106 9.87 -1.72 -9.00
CA CYS A 106 9.50 -2.69 -10.03
C CYS A 106 8.99 -2.00 -11.30
N THR A 107 8.13 -0.99 -11.17
CA THR A 107 7.61 -0.21 -12.32
C THR A 107 8.77 0.40 -13.12
N TRP A 108 9.75 0.99 -12.44
CA TRP A 108 10.95 1.54 -13.07
C TRP A 108 11.77 0.46 -13.81
N ILE A 109 12.00 -0.71 -13.18
CA ILE A 109 12.70 -1.84 -13.81
C ILE A 109 11.97 -2.32 -15.06
N PHE A 110 10.67 -2.59 -14.95
CA PHE A 110 9.86 -3.11 -16.06
C PHE A 110 9.74 -2.11 -17.20
N SER A 111 9.71 -0.82 -16.88
CA SER A 111 9.71 0.25 -17.88
C SER A 111 11.05 0.31 -18.63
N THR A 112 12.14 0.38 -17.88
CA THR A 112 13.48 0.66 -18.43
C THR A 112 14.07 -0.54 -19.15
N TYR A 113 13.92 -1.75 -18.58
CA TYR A 113 14.62 -2.94 -19.05
C TYR A 113 13.74 -3.95 -19.77
N PHE A 114 12.43 -3.94 -19.51
CA PHE A 114 11.49 -4.89 -20.09
C PHE A 114 10.50 -4.26 -21.07
N GLY A 115 10.63 -2.95 -21.34
CA GLY A 115 9.83 -2.22 -22.33
C GLY A 115 8.34 -2.12 -21.99
N CYS A 116 7.96 -2.27 -20.72
CA CYS A 116 6.57 -2.10 -20.31
C CYS A 116 6.21 -0.61 -20.25
N ILE A 117 5.05 -0.23 -20.76
CA ILE A 117 4.56 1.15 -20.68
C ILE A 117 3.73 1.33 -19.40
N PHE A 118 3.88 2.44 -18.70
CA PHE A 118 3.12 2.74 -17.48
C PHE A 118 2.62 4.19 -17.47
N PRO A 119 1.56 4.50 -16.70
CA PRO A 119 1.15 5.88 -16.51
C PRO A 119 2.14 6.58 -15.57
N ALA A 120 2.11 7.91 -15.56
CA ALA A 120 2.86 8.67 -14.56
C ALA A 120 2.31 8.38 -13.15
N LEU A 121 3.21 8.07 -12.21
CA LEU A 121 2.92 7.84 -10.79
C LEU A 121 3.85 8.73 -9.94
N PRO A 122 3.42 9.25 -8.78
CA PRO A 122 2.12 9.05 -8.11
C PRO A 122 0.95 9.76 -8.80
N LEU A 123 -0.26 9.27 -8.53
CA LEU A 123 -1.50 9.88 -9.02
C LEU A 123 -1.84 11.13 -8.21
N THR A 124 -2.30 12.18 -8.89
CA THR A 124 -2.85 13.38 -8.25
C THR A 124 -4.36 13.43 -8.42
N PHE A 125 -5.07 13.60 -7.30
CA PHE A 125 -6.53 13.64 -7.24
C PHE A 125 -6.99 15.06 -6.89
N ASP A 126 -6.76 15.99 -7.81
CA ASP A 126 -7.06 17.41 -7.58
C ASP A 126 -8.46 17.78 -8.07
N SER A 127 -9.09 16.95 -8.92
CA SER A 127 -10.46 17.15 -9.40
C SER A 127 -11.15 15.83 -9.80
N PRO A 128 -12.49 15.81 -9.94
CA PRO A 128 -13.20 14.63 -10.46
C PRO A 128 -12.72 14.20 -11.85
N ASP A 129 -12.30 15.15 -12.69
CA ASP A 129 -11.78 14.85 -14.02
C ASP A 129 -10.47 14.04 -13.96
N THR A 130 -9.62 14.29 -12.95
CA THR A 130 -8.38 13.52 -12.81
C THR A 130 -8.65 12.05 -12.47
N VAL A 131 -9.79 11.73 -11.85
CA VAL A 131 -10.21 10.34 -11.59
C VAL A 131 -10.52 9.60 -12.89
N ILE A 132 -11.29 10.23 -13.79
CA ILE A 132 -11.65 9.65 -15.09
C ILE A 132 -10.40 9.47 -15.95
N LEU A 133 -9.54 10.50 -16.01
CA LEU A 133 -8.28 10.45 -16.74
C LEU A 133 -7.36 9.35 -16.19
N THR A 134 -7.30 9.20 -14.86
CA THR A 134 -6.55 8.12 -14.21
C THR A 134 -7.05 6.75 -14.62
N GLY A 135 -8.38 6.52 -14.58
CA GLY A 135 -8.98 5.27 -15.01
C GLY A 135 -8.65 4.95 -16.48
N GLY A 136 -8.74 5.96 -17.35
CA GLY A 136 -8.36 5.86 -18.75
C GLY A 136 -6.87 5.55 -18.95
N ALA A 137 -5.98 6.15 -18.16
CA ALA A 137 -4.54 5.91 -18.24
C ALA A 137 -4.16 4.49 -17.76
N ILE A 138 -4.81 4.00 -16.71
CA ILE A 138 -4.65 2.61 -16.25
C ILE A 138 -5.14 1.65 -17.34
N LEU A 139 -6.35 1.84 -17.87
CA LEU A 139 -6.87 0.99 -18.96
C LEU A 139 -5.97 1.04 -20.21
N GLY A 140 -5.50 2.23 -20.58
CA GLY A 140 -4.54 2.41 -21.66
C GLY A 140 -3.26 1.61 -21.44
N THR A 141 -2.78 1.52 -20.21
CA THR A 141 -1.61 0.70 -19.84
C THR A 141 -1.84 -0.79 -20.10
N PHE A 142 -3.00 -1.33 -19.72
CA PHE A 142 -3.34 -2.72 -20.04
C PHE A 142 -3.43 -2.94 -21.55
N THR A 143 -4.10 -2.05 -22.28
CA THR A 143 -4.25 -2.16 -23.74
C THR A 143 -2.90 -2.10 -24.45
N GLN A 144 -2.03 -1.15 -24.09
CA GLN A 144 -0.71 -1.01 -24.71
C GLN A 144 0.17 -2.24 -24.48
N ASN A 145 0.26 -2.72 -23.25
CA ASN A 145 1.15 -3.83 -22.93
C ASN A 145 0.59 -5.19 -23.37
N LEU A 146 -0.71 -5.46 -23.19
CA LEU A 146 -1.28 -6.79 -23.46
C LEU A 146 -1.80 -6.96 -24.88
N VAL A 147 -2.33 -5.90 -25.49
CA VAL A 147 -3.00 -6.01 -26.79
C VAL A 147 -2.11 -5.48 -27.92
N VAL A 148 -1.55 -4.28 -27.75
CA VAL A 148 -0.76 -3.64 -28.82
C VAL A 148 0.63 -4.25 -28.94
N GLN A 149 1.37 -4.33 -27.83
CA GLN A 149 2.75 -4.84 -27.83
C GLN A 149 2.86 -6.34 -27.52
N PHE A 150 1.85 -6.91 -26.87
CA PHE A 150 1.88 -8.27 -26.35
C PHE A 150 3.16 -8.56 -25.52
N ASN A 151 3.43 -7.70 -24.53
CA ASN A 151 4.59 -7.81 -23.67
C ASN A 151 4.34 -8.82 -22.53
N ALA A 152 4.87 -10.04 -22.67
CA ALA A 152 4.69 -11.11 -21.68
C ALA A 152 5.26 -10.76 -20.29
N TRP A 153 6.27 -9.88 -20.20
CA TRP A 153 6.81 -9.42 -18.91
C TRP A 153 5.78 -8.64 -18.11
N PHE A 154 4.83 -7.98 -18.77
CA PHE A 154 3.74 -7.29 -18.10
C PHE A 154 2.86 -8.25 -17.28
N LEU A 155 2.75 -9.53 -17.66
CA LEU A 155 2.02 -10.52 -16.85
C LEU A 155 2.73 -10.82 -15.52
N LEU A 156 4.07 -10.91 -15.54
CA LEU A 156 4.86 -11.06 -14.32
C LEU A 156 4.73 -9.81 -13.44
N TYR A 157 4.74 -8.62 -14.05
CA TYR A 157 4.50 -7.38 -13.34
C TYR A 157 3.11 -7.36 -12.67
N LEU A 158 2.04 -7.74 -13.40
CA LEU A 158 0.68 -7.81 -12.84
C LEU A 158 0.59 -8.80 -11.68
N TYR A 159 1.28 -9.96 -11.78
CA TYR A 159 1.40 -10.91 -10.68
C TYR A 159 2.06 -10.26 -9.44
N LEU A 160 3.15 -9.52 -9.61
CA LEU A 160 3.83 -8.83 -8.52
C LEU A 160 2.95 -7.73 -7.90
N VAL A 161 2.32 -6.87 -8.72
CA VAL A 161 1.39 -5.84 -8.25
C VAL A 161 0.31 -6.46 -7.38
N LEU A 162 -0.32 -7.52 -7.88
CA LEU A 162 -1.37 -8.20 -7.13
C LEU A 162 -0.84 -8.80 -5.83
N SER A 163 0.25 -9.58 -5.89
CA SER A 163 0.87 -10.21 -4.72
C SER A 163 1.17 -9.22 -3.61
N LEU A 164 1.81 -8.11 -3.96
CA LEU A 164 2.22 -7.07 -3.03
C LEU A 164 1.03 -6.30 -2.48
N ILE A 165 0.07 -5.89 -3.32
CA ILE A 165 -1.10 -5.13 -2.87
C ILE A 165 -2.02 -5.96 -1.96
N LEU A 166 -2.19 -7.26 -2.21
CA LEU A 166 -2.92 -8.16 -1.31
C LEU A 166 -2.26 -8.27 0.08
N SER A 167 -0.99 -7.87 0.19
CA SER A 167 -0.22 -7.90 1.43
C SER A 167 0.08 -6.50 1.98
N ALA A 168 -0.52 -5.43 1.44
CA ALA A 168 -0.22 -4.06 1.86
C ALA A 168 -0.89 -3.67 3.18
N ALA A 169 -2.11 -4.16 3.44
CA ALA A 169 -2.85 -3.81 4.64
C ALA A 169 -2.14 -4.31 5.92
N PRO A 170 -2.03 -3.46 6.95
CA PRO A 170 -1.48 -3.85 8.24
C PRO A 170 -2.37 -4.91 8.90
N SER A 171 -1.76 -5.81 9.68
CA SER A 171 -2.52 -6.79 10.46
C SER A 171 -3.30 -6.11 11.60
N MET A 172 -4.25 -6.85 12.19
CA MET A 172 -4.94 -6.37 13.40
C MET A 172 -3.99 -6.12 14.56
N GLN A 173 -2.86 -6.85 14.63
CA GLN A 173 -1.85 -6.64 15.65
C GLN A 173 -1.09 -5.32 15.40
N ASP A 174 -0.72 -5.05 14.15
CA ASP A 174 -0.05 -3.82 13.76
C ASP A 174 -0.92 -2.60 14.02
N MET A 175 -2.21 -2.69 13.70
CA MET A 175 -3.18 -1.63 13.99
C MET A 175 -3.28 -1.35 15.49
N LYS A 176 -3.32 -2.39 16.34
CA LYS A 176 -3.33 -2.22 17.79
C LYS A 176 -2.04 -1.58 18.30
N ASN A 177 -0.89 -2.00 17.78
CA ASN A 177 0.41 -1.47 18.15
C ASN A 177 0.58 0.00 17.73
N ALA A 178 0.04 0.38 16.58
CA ALA A 178 0.09 1.75 16.06
C ALA A 178 -0.95 2.69 16.67
N ALA A 179 -2.11 2.17 17.11
CA ALA A 179 -3.29 2.98 17.45
C ALA A 179 -2.99 4.15 18.40
N ILE A 180 -2.33 3.89 19.52
CA ILE A 180 -2.01 4.91 20.52
C ILE A 180 -1.12 6.00 19.92
N GLY A 181 -0.07 5.60 19.19
CA GLY A 181 0.84 6.56 18.57
C GLY A 181 0.18 7.35 17.43
N CYS A 182 -0.68 6.71 16.62
CA CYS A 182 -1.47 7.39 15.61
C CYS A 182 -2.43 8.42 16.23
N CYS A 183 -3.08 8.11 17.36
CA CYS A 183 -3.92 9.06 18.08
C CYS A 183 -3.11 10.26 18.59
N ILE A 184 -1.93 10.02 19.18
CA ILE A 184 -1.05 11.09 19.64
C ILE A 184 -0.60 11.98 18.47
N LEU A 185 -0.20 11.38 17.36
CA LEU A 185 0.21 12.11 16.16
C LEU A 185 -0.93 12.93 15.55
N ALA A 186 -2.15 12.39 15.53
CA ALA A 186 -3.32 13.11 15.04
C ALA A 186 -3.62 14.33 15.92
N ILE A 187 -3.62 14.16 17.24
CA ILE A 187 -3.84 15.27 18.19
C ILE A 187 -2.73 16.32 18.04
N ALA A 188 -1.46 15.90 18.01
CA ALA A 188 -0.33 16.80 17.84
C ALA A 188 -0.42 17.59 16.52
N SER A 189 -0.81 16.93 15.43
CA SER A 189 -0.99 17.58 14.12
C SER A 189 -2.10 18.64 14.16
N ILE A 190 -3.24 18.33 14.80
CA ILE A 190 -4.34 19.29 14.96
C ILE A 190 -3.90 20.49 15.80
N LEU A 191 -3.18 20.26 16.91
CA LEU A 191 -2.65 21.34 17.75
C LEU A 191 -1.65 22.23 16.99
N VAL A 192 -0.78 21.64 16.17
CA VAL A 192 0.15 22.40 15.31
C VAL A 192 -0.62 23.27 14.32
N LEU A 193 -1.64 22.73 13.65
CA LEU A 193 -2.48 23.49 12.72
C LEU A 193 -3.22 24.62 13.43
N TRP A 194 -3.73 24.37 14.64
CA TRP A 194 -4.43 25.39 15.42
C TRP A 194 -3.49 26.48 15.96
N SER A 195 -2.24 26.15 16.27
CA SER A 195 -1.26 27.12 16.76
C SER A 195 -0.96 28.24 15.75
N GLN A 196 -1.21 28.01 14.45
CA GLN A 196 -0.86 28.89 13.33
C GLN A 196 0.63 29.33 13.33
N ASN A 197 1.50 28.59 14.02
CA ASN A 197 2.93 28.85 14.03
C ASN A 197 3.52 28.51 12.65
N PRO A 198 4.09 29.48 11.90
CA PRO A 198 4.49 29.25 10.51
C PRO A 198 5.53 28.13 10.35
N LEU A 199 6.50 28.05 11.27
CA LEU A 199 7.54 27.03 11.23
C LEU A 199 6.95 25.62 11.43
N SER A 200 6.12 25.47 12.47
CA SER A 200 5.53 24.17 12.82
C SER A 200 4.58 23.68 11.74
N VAL A 201 3.76 24.58 11.18
CA VAL A 201 2.85 24.27 10.06
C VAL A 201 3.62 23.90 8.80
N SER A 202 4.75 24.56 8.51
CA SER A 202 5.61 24.22 7.37
C SER A 202 6.20 22.82 7.50
N ILE A 203 6.75 22.49 8.67
CA ILE A 203 7.29 21.15 8.96
C ILE A 203 6.20 20.08 8.82
N LEU A 204 5.02 20.31 9.43
CA LEU A 204 3.90 19.38 9.32
C LEU A 204 3.43 19.21 7.87
N THR A 205 3.37 20.30 7.11
CA THR A 205 2.99 20.28 5.69
C THR A 205 3.94 19.39 4.89
N GLU A 206 5.25 19.51 5.12
CA GLU A 206 6.24 18.70 4.40
C GLU A 206 6.16 17.22 4.78
N ILE A 207 5.98 16.90 6.07
CA ILE A 207 5.76 15.53 6.53
C ILE A 207 4.51 14.94 5.88
N MET A 208 3.41 15.68 5.88
CA MET A 208 2.14 15.23 5.29
C MET A 208 2.21 15.11 3.78
N ARG A 209 3.03 15.93 3.10
CA ARG A 209 3.31 15.80 1.67
C ARG A 209 4.02 14.49 1.36
N ILE A 210 5.04 14.13 2.14
CA ILE A 210 5.78 12.87 1.98
C ILE A 210 4.89 11.66 2.23
N ILE A 211 4.10 11.68 3.31
CA ILE A 211 3.12 10.63 3.63
C ILE A 211 2.08 10.53 2.51
N GLY A 212 1.56 11.67 2.05
CA GLY A 212 0.60 11.77 0.96
C GLY A 212 1.11 11.16 -0.34
N MET A 213 2.38 11.41 -0.72
CA MET A 213 2.99 10.76 -1.88
C MET A 213 3.04 9.23 -1.74
N GLY A 214 3.40 8.73 -0.55
CA GLY A 214 3.41 7.29 -0.27
C GLY A 214 2.03 6.65 -0.42
N PHE A 215 1.00 7.28 0.16
CA PHE A 215 -0.38 6.80 0.03
C PHE A 215 -0.92 6.95 -1.40
N ALA A 216 -0.56 8.02 -2.13
CA ALA A 216 -0.94 8.19 -3.53
C ALA A 216 -0.34 7.09 -4.42
N LEU A 217 0.93 6.69 -4.18
CA LEU A 217 1.53 5.52 -4.83
C LEU A 217 0.76 4.24 -4.49
N GLY A 218 0.50 4.00 -3.21
CA GLY A 218 -0.26 2.83 -2.76
C GLY A 218 -1.66 2.77 -3.37
N LEU A 219 -2.33 3.91 -3.50
CA LEU A 219 -3.65 4.01 -4.12
C LEU A 219 -3.58 3.71 -5.61
N GLY A 220 -2.59 4.24 -6.33
CA GLY A 220 -2.40 3.94 -7.75
C GLY A 220 -2.20 2.45 -8.03
N PHE A 221 -1.34 1.78 -7.28
CA PHE A 221 -1.18 0.33 -7.38
C PHE A 221 -2.44 -0.43 -6.93
N GLY A 222 -3.13 0.07 -5.90
CA GLY A 222 -4.41 -0.46 -5.45
C GLY A 222 -5.48 -0.46 -6.54
N LEU A 223 -5.59 0.64 -7.30
CA LEU A 223 -6.51 0.78 -8.42
C LEU A 223 -6.16 -0.16 -9.58
N ILE A 224 -4.86 -0.33 -9.89
CA ILE A 224 -4.40 -1.31 -10.88
C ILE A 224 -4.80 -2.73 -10.46
N ALA A 225 -4.55 -3.10 -9.20
CA ALA A 225 -4.91 -4.41 -8.66
C ALA A 225 -6.44 -4.63 -8.62
N LEU A 226 -7.21 -3.57 -8.31
CA LEU A 226 -8.67 -3.60 -8.35
C LEU A 226 -9.20 -3.85 -9.76
N MET A 227 -8.64 -3.16 -10.76
CA MET A 227 -8.99 -3.36 -12.16
C MET A 227 -8.68 -4.79 -12.62
N LEU A 228 -7.49 -5.31 -12.27
CA LEU A 228 -7.10 -6.70 -12.54
C LEU A 228 -8.06 -7.71 -11.89
N SER A 229 -8.59 -7.38 -10.71
CA SER A 229 -9.49 -8.25 -9.94
C SER A 229 -10.96 -8.14 -10.33
N SER A 230 -11.33 -7.17 -11.19
CA SER A 230 -12.73 -6.94 -11.57
C SER A 230 -13.47 -8.17 -12.13
N PRO A 231 -12.84 -9.09 -12.92
CA PRO A 231 -13.53 -10.30 -13.36
C PRO A 231 -13.89 -11.23 -12.18
N LEU A 232 -13.05 -11.30 -11.15
CA LEU A 232 -13.32 -12.11 -9.96
C LEU A 232 -14.45 -11.54 -9.12
N ILE A 233 -14.58 -10.21 -9.05
CA ILE A 233 -15.72 -9.56 -8.37
C ILE A 233 -17.03 -10.04 -9.02
N ILE A 234 -17.09 -10.02 -10.36
CA ILE A 234 -18.27 -10.46 -11.12
C ILE A 234 -18.56 -11.94 -10.82
N ILE A 235 -17.55 -12.81 -10.86
CA ILE A 235 -17.71 -14.25 -10.57
C ILE A 235 -18.17 -14.49 -9.13
N CYS A 236 -17.62 -13.76 -8.16
CA CYS A 236 -17.98 -13.91 -6.75
C CYS A 236 -19.44 -13.51 -6.50
N LEU A 237 -19.89 -12.40 -7.09
CA LEU A 237 -21.27 -11.94 -7.00
C LEU A 237 -22.25 -12.96 -7.59
N HIS A 238 -21.89 -13.63 -8.69
CA HIS A 238 -22.74 -14.66 -9.29
C HIS A 238 -22.82 -15.96 -8.46
N ARG A 239 -21.74 -16.34 -7.75
CA ARG A 239 -21.69 -17.59 -6.97
C ARG A 239 -22.37 -17.49 -5.60
N HIS A 240 -22.54 -16.28 -5.07
CA HIS A 240 -23.14 -16.03 -3.77
C HIS A 240 -24.09 -14.83 -3.85
N PRO A 241 -25.30 -15.00 -4.45
CA PRO A 241 -26.33 -13.97 -4.36
C PRO A 241 -26.66 -13.71 -2.88
N ALA A 242 -26.76 -12.43 -2.53
CA ALA A 242 -27.02 -11.94 -1.17
C ALA A 242 -28.34 -12.48 -0.59
#